data_AF-A0A0V8RUZ6-F1
#
_entry.id   AF-A0A0V8RUZ6-F1
#
_cell.length_a   1.000
_cell.length_b   1.000
_cell.length_c   1.000
_cell.angle_alpha   90.00
_cell.angle_beta   90.00
_cell.angle_gamma   90.00
#
_symmetry.space_group_name_H-M   'P 1'
#
loop_
_entity.id
_entity.type
_entity.pdbx_description
1 polymer ?
#
loop_
_entity_poly.entity_id
_entity_poly.type
_entity_poly.pdbx_seq_one_letter_code
_entity_poly.pdbx_strand_id
1 'polypeptide(L)'
;MYMPLRDVKVLAGGPQGSGIETVGQVLSAALAYNGYGILVNREYYSNIKGRHSYITLRASAQELPKSLTYPVELVGAMDAETVFMHYNDLGEKGFLVYNVRDEDVRLDKIVSMEDCTRHRIGAENFIGFIVYCCV
;
A
#
# COMPACT_ATOMS: atom_id res chain seq x y z
N MET A 1 -11.17 15.92 -20.22
CA MET A 1 -9.74 16.22 -20.49
C MET A 1 -8.94 15.70 -19.31
N TYR A 2 -8.27 14.56 -19.47
CA TYR A 2 -7.43 13.97 -18.40
C TYR A 2 -6.16 14.81 -18.28
N MET A 3 -6.00 15.50 -17.16
CA MET A 3 -4.71 16.12 -16.84
C MET A 3 -3.75 14.99 -16.45
N PRO A 4 -2.58 14.86 -17.09
CA PRO A 4 -1.63 13.81 -16.72
C PRO A 4 -1.24 13.98 -15.25
N LEU A 5 -1.25 12.87 -14.51
CA LEU A 5 -0.81 12.84 -13.12
C LEU A 5 0.65 13.30 -13.08
N ARG A 6 0.90 14.38 -12.34
CA ARG A 6 2.25 14.93 -12.15
C ARG A 6 3.08 14.05 -11.21
N ASP A 7 2.39 13.46 -10.23
CA ASP A 7 2.93 12.51 -9.26
C ASP A 7 2.02 11.28 -9.20
N VAL A 8 2.62 10.11 -8.96
CA VAL A 8 1.93 8.86 -8.64
C VAL A 8 2.51 8.30 -7.36
N LYS A 9 1.63 7.99 -6.41
CA LYS A 9 1.98 7.46 -5.09
C LYS A 9 1.34 6.09 -4.90
N VAL A 10 2.19 5.12 -4.59
CA VAL A 10 1.82 3.71 -4.48
C VAL A 10 2.25 3.21 -3.10
N LEU A 11 1.35 2.52 -2.42
CA LEU A 11 1.66 1.74 -1.23
C LEU A 11 1.50 0.27 -1.56
N ALA A 12 2.46 -0.57 -1.17
CA ALA A 12 2.32 -2.01 -1.26
C ALA A 12 2.67 -2.63 0.09
N GLY A 13 1.83 -3.53 0.58
CA GLY A 13 1.99 -4.14 1.90
C GLY A 13 1.67 -5.63 1.92
N GLY A 14 2.08 -6.28 3.00
CA GLY A 14 1.81 -7.68 3.28
C GLY A 14 2.85 -8.31 4.21
N PRO A 15 2.87 -9.64 4.35
CA PRO A 15 3.75 -10.30 5.29
C PRO A 15 5.20 -10.29 4.79
N GLN A 16 6.17 -10.17 5.71
CA GLN A 16 7.59 -10.28 5.38
C GLN A 16 7.91 -11.58 4.61
N GLY A 17 8.54 -11.44 3.44
CA GLY A 17 8.85 -12.54 2.53
C GLY A 17 7.86 -12.74 1.38
N SER A 18 6.78 -11.95 1.30
CA SER A 18 5.80 -11.98 0.20
C SER A 18 6.30 -11.38 -1.12
N GLY A 19 7.44 -10.69 -1.12
CA GLY A 19 8.00 -10.04 -2.32
C GLY A 19 7.77 -8.53 -2.40
N ILE A 20 7.28 -7.88 -1.35
CA ILE A 20 7.06 -6.41 -1.30
C ILE A 20 8.33 -5.63 -1.63
N GLU A 21 9.49 -6.08 -1.13
CA GLU A 21 10.77 -5.45 -1.46
C GLU A 21 11.07 -5.50 -2.96
N THR A 22 10.80 -6.65 -3.58
CA THR A 22 10.96 -6.88 -5.01
C THR A 22 10.02 -5.97 -5.80
N VAL A 23 8.77 -5.80 -5.36
CA VAL A 23 7.83 -4.83 -5.97
C VAL A 23 8.43 -3.42 -5.96
N GLY A 24 8.95 -2.97 -4.82
CA GLY A 24 9.57 -1.65 -4.70
C GLY A 24 10.81 -1.48 -5.58
N GLN A 25 11.67 -2.49 -5.66
CA GLN A 25 12.86 -2.48 -6.53
C GLN A 25 12.49 -2.46 -8.01
N VAL A 26 11.55 -3.32 -8.45
CA VAL A 26 11.15 -3.40 -9.86
C VAL A 26 10.44 -2.11 -10.29
N LEU A 27 9.50 -1.60 -9.49
CA LEU A 27 8.80 -0.35 -9.80
C LEU A 27 9.75 0.84 -9.82
N SER A 28 10.62 0.98 -8.82
CA SER A 28 11.58 2.08 -8.79
C SER A 28 12.57 2.02 -9.95
N ALA A 29 13.09 0.84 -10.29
CA ALA A 29 13.99 0.67 -11.43
C ALA A 29 13.30 1.01 -12.75
N ALA A 30 12.08 0.50 -12.98
CA ALA A 30 11.32 0.77 -14.20
C ALA A 30 11.01 2.26 -14.37
N LEU A 31 10.57 2.93 -13.31
CA LEU A 31 10.27 4.36 -13.34
C LEU A 31 11.54 5.21 -13.48
N ALA A 32 12.64 4.85 -12.82
CA ALA A 32 13.90 5.59 -12.91
C ALA A 32 14.47 5.50 -14.32
N TYR A 33 14.37 4.32 -14.94
CA TYR A 33 14.78 4.10 -16.32
C TYR A 33 14.01 4.99 -17.30
N ASN A 34 12.76 5.34 -16.99
CA ASN A 34 11.94 6.26 -17.78
C ASN A 34 12.10 7.74 -17.40
N GLY A 35 13.07 8.09 -16.55
CA GLY A 35 13.41 9.48 -16.22
C GLY A 35 12.55 10.13 -15.13
N TYR A 36 11.75 9.36 -14.39
CA TYR A 36 10.97 9.89 -13.26
C TYR A 36 11.85 10.07 -12.02
N GLY A 37 11.57 11.12 -11.25
CA GLY A 37 12.13 11.29 -9.92
C GLY A 37 11.40 10.38 -8.93
N ILE A 38 12.14 9.64 -8.08
CA ILE A 38 11.54 8.61 -7.23
C ILE A 38 12.05 8.73 -5.79
N LEU A 39 11.12 8.57 -4.85
CA LEU A 39 11.41 8.35 -3.44
C LEU A 39 10.65 7.11 -2.98
N VAL A 40 11.36 6.16 -2.35
CA VAL A 40 10.77 4.95 -1.78
C VAL A 40 11.13 4.86 -0.32
N ASN A 41 10.13 4.71 0.55
CA ASN A 41 10.33 4.33 1.95
C ASN A 41 9.95 2.86 2.14
N ARG A 42 10.68 2.20 3.03
CA ARG A 42 10.41 0.82 3.43
C ARG A 42 10.21 0.78 4.92
N GLU A 43 9.07 0.26 5.36
CA GLU A 43 8.73 0.17 6.78
C GLU A 43 8.65 -1.30 7.19
N TYR A 44 9.51 -1.64 8.15
CA TYR A 44 9.63 -2.98 8.69
C TYR A 44 9.38 -2.94 10.19
N TYR A 45 8.61 -3.91 10.66
CA TYR A 45 8.62 -4.24 12.07
C TYR A 45 9.90 -5.01 12.41
N SER A 46 10.43 -4.77 13.62
CA SER A 46 11.60 -5.49 14.15
C SER A 46 11.23 -6.95 14.47
N ASN A 47 11.10 -7.76 13.43
CA ASN A 47 10.79 -9.17 13.49
C ASN A 47 11.48 -9.91 12.34
N ILE A 48 11.83 -11.19 12.57
CA ILE A 48 12.56 -11.98 11.57
C ILE A 48 11.63 -12.52 10.48
N LYS A 49 10.36 -12.86 10.79
CA LYS A 49 9.33 -13.29 9.82
C LYS A 49 7.90 -13.02 10.30
N GLY A 50 6.99 -12.78 9.35
CA GLY A 50 5.54 -12.95 9.52
C GLY A 50 4.78 -11.75 10.10
N ARG A 51 5.44 -10.62 10.36
CA ARG A 51 4.74 -9.35 10.61
C ARG A 51 4.52 -8.60 9.29
N HIS A 52 3.51 -7.74 9.31
CA HIS A 52 3.23 -6.84 8.20
C HIS A 52 4.41 -5.92 7.93
N SER A 53 4.75 -5.76 6.66
CA SER A 53 5.69 -4.77 6.17
C SER A 53 5.05 -4.07 5.00
N TYR A 54 5.47 -2.84 4.73
CA TYR A 54 5.00 -2.12 3.56
C TYR A 54 6.07 -1.20 3.00
N ILE A 55 5.85 -0.82 1.75
CA ILE A 55 6.62 0.19 1.07
C ILE A 55 5.68 1.30 0.62
N THR A 56 6.19 2.52 0.63
CA THR A 56 5.51 3.67 0.03
C THR A 56 6.44 4.28 -0.99
N LEU A 57 5.98 4.37 -2.23
CA LEU A 57 6.70 4.93 -3.37
C LEU A 57 5.99 6.18 -3.85
N ARG A 58 6.74 7.26 -4.06
CA ARG A 58 6.31 8.45 -4.80
C ARG A 58 7.18 8.60 -6.03
N ALA A 59 6.56 8.65 -7.20
CA ALA A 59 7.20 8.97 -8.46
C ALA A 59 6.66 10.30 -8.99
N SER A 60 7.55 11.15 -9.51
CA SER A 60 7.22 12.46 -10.06
C SER A 60 7.80 12.63 -11.45
N ALA A 61 7.01 13.19 -12.36
CA ALA A 61 7.44 13.51 -13.72
C ALA A 61 8.19 14.85 -13.83
N GLN A 62 8.25 15.64 -12.75
CA GLN A 62 8.75 17.02 -12.79
C GLN A 62 10.04 17.22 -11.99
N GLU A 63 10.15 16.59 -10.83
CA GLU A 63 11.30 16.80 -9.93
C GLU A 63 11.64 15.54 -9.14
N LEU A 64 12.79 15.54 -8.46
CA LEU A 64 13.12 14.51 -7.49
C LEU A 64 12.26 14.74 -6.22
N PRO A 65 11.42 13.77 -5.80
CA PRO A 65 10.57 13.94 -4.63
C PRO A 65 11.40 14.06 -3.34
N LYS A 66 11.07 15.06 -2.51
CA LYS A 66 11.77 15.33 -1.24
C LYS A 66 11.11 14.69 -0.01
N SER A 67 9.85 14.30 -0.14
CA SER A 67 9.06 13.69 0.92
C SER A 67 8.02 12.75 0.35
N LEU A 68 7.62 11.78 1.16
CA LEU A 68 6.38 11.05 0.95
C LEU A 68 5.20 11.92 1.33
N THR A 69 4.09 11.73 0.63
CA THR A 69 2.85 12.47 0.87
C THR A 69 1.67 11.52 0.78
N TYR A 70 0.59 11.87 1.48
CA TYR A 70 -0.67 11.15 1.51
C TYR A 70 -1.80 12.10 1.09
N PRO A 71 -2.94 11.60 0.60
CA PRO A 71 -3.26 10.18 0.39
C PRO A 71 -2.55 9.57 -0.83
N VAL A 72 -2.45 8.24 -0.90
CA VAL A 72 -1.89 7.49 -2.04
C VAL A 72 -2.95 7.22 -3.12
N GLU A 73 -2.50 7.07 -4.36
CA GLU A 73 -3.38 6.75 -5.50
C GLU A 73 -3.63 5.24 -5.64
N LEU A 74 -2.72 4.40 -5.16
CA LEU A 74 -2.82 2.95 -5.29
C LEU A 74 -2.34 2.26 -4.01
N VAL A 75 -3.15 1.34 -3.49
CA VAL A 75 -2.74 0.39 -2.45
C VAL A 75 -2.76 -1.02 -3.06
N GLY A 76 -1.62 -1.69 -3.06
CA GLY A 76 -1.47 -3.10 -3.38
C GLY A 76 -1.37 -3.94 -2.10
N ALA A 77 -2.45 -4.63 -1.75
CA ALA A 77 -2.55 -5.47 -0.59
C ALA A 77 -2.27 -6.94 -0.94
N MET A 78 -1.19 -7.49 -0.37
CA MET A 78 -0.84 -8.91 -0.53
C MET A 78 -1.45 -9.79 0.57
N ASP A 79 -2.10 -9.18 1.56
CA ASP A 79 -2.91 -9.83 2.59
C ASP A 79 -4.05 -8.90 3.07
N ALA A 80 -4.97 -9.46 3.85
CA ALA A 80 -6.05 -8.68 4.46
C ALA A 80 -5.53 -7.63 5.46
N GLU A 81 -4.43 -7.91 6.18
CA GLU A 81 -3.85 -6.98 7.16
C GLU A 81 -3.46 -5.65 6.50
N THR A 82 -2.91 -5.69 5.29
CA THR A 82 -2.59 -4.49 4.50
C THR A 82 -3.81 -3.64 4.24
N VAL A 83 -4.93 -4.27 3.85
CA VAL A 83 -6.19 -3.56 3.60
C VAL A 83 -6.63 -2.84 4.87
N PHE A 84 -6.71 -3.57 5.99
CA PHE A 84 -7.14 -3.00 7.27
C PHE A 84 -6.24 -1.87 7.77
N MET A 85 -4.92 -1.96 7.53
CA MET A 85 -3.99 -0.93 7.97
C MET A 85 -3.99 0.32 7.09
N HIS A 86 -4.08 0.16 5.77
CA HIS A 86 -3.79 1.24 4.81
C HIS A 86 -5.00 1.72 3.99
N TYR A 87 -6.21 1.21 4.21
CA TYR A 87 -7.38 1.68 3.44
C TYR A 87 -7.63 3.18 3.60
N ASN A 88 -7.38 3.74 4.79
CA ASN A 88 -7.50 5.18 5.07
C ASN A 88 -6.38 6.02 4.44
N ASP A 89 -5.28 5.40 4.02
CA ASP A 89 -4.21 6.08 3.30
C ASP A 89 -4.58 6.32 1.84
N LEU A 90 -5.61 5.63 1.33
CA LEU A 90 -6.07 5.72 -0.06
C LEU A 90 -6.91 6.99 -0.28
N GLY A 91 -6.64 7.69 -1.38
CA GLY A 91 -7.44 8.86 -1.75
C GLY A 91 -8.85 8.47 -2.19
N GLU A 92 -9.80 9.41 -2.16
CA GLU A 92 -11.20 9.17 -2.56
C GLU A 92 -11.36 8.54 -3.97
N LYS A 93 -10.40 8.81 -4.86
CA LYS A 93 -10.34 8.28 -6.24
C LYS A 93 -9.20 7.29 -6.46
N GLY A 94 -8.62 6.78 -5.37
CA GLY A 94 -7.55 5.81 -5.41
C GLY A 94 -8.06 4.41 -5.74
N PHE A 95 -7.13 3.52 -6.05
CA PHE A 95 -7.39 2.13 -6.37
C PHE A 95 -6.86 1.23 -5.26
N LEU A 96 -7.69 0.28 -4.81
CA LEU A 96 -7.27 -0.80 -3.95
C LEU A 96 -7.19 -2.09 -4.78
N VAL A 97 -6.01 -2.69 -4.82
CA VAL A 97 -5.79 -4.02 -5.41
C VAL A 97 -5.55 -4.97 -4.26
N TYR A 98 -6.40 -5.99 -4.15
CA TYR A 98 -6.32 -7.01 -3.12
C TYR A 98 -6.77 -8.36 -3.68
N ASN A 99 -6.49 -9.43 -2.95
CA ASN A 99 -6.92 -10.76 -3.32
C ASN A 99 -8.34 -11.05 -2.81
N VAL A 100 -9.26 -11.34 -3.72
CA VAL A 100 -10.68 -11.64 -3.41
C VAL A 100 -10.83 -12.82 -2.43
N ARG A 101 -9.86 -13.75 -2.39
CA ARG A 101 -9.88 -14.86 -1.43
C ARG A 101 -9.77 -14.41 0.02
N ASP A 102 -9.31 -13.18 0.25
CA ASP A 102 -9.09 -12.62 1.57
C ASP A 102 -10.29 -11.78 2.08
N GLU A 103 -11.40 -11.70 1.33
CA GLU A 103 -12.60 -10.93 1.71
C GLU A 103 -13.26 -11.43 3.01
N ASP A 104 -13.25 -12.75 3.23
CA ASP A 104 -13.84 -13.37 4.42
C ASP A 104 -12.90 -13.37 5.64
N VAL A 105 -11.71 -12.78 5.52
CA VAL A 105 -10.74 -12.70 6.61
C VAL A 105 -11.21 -11.63 7.61
N ARG A 106 -11.62 -12.10 8.78
CA ARG A 106 -11.99 -11.23 9.90
C ARG A 106 -10.75 -10.71 10.62
N LEU A 107 -10.85 -9.50 11.16
CA LEU A 107 -9.83 -8.86 12.00
C LEU A 107 -9.31 -9.77 13.13
N ASP A 108 -10.18 -10.59 13.71
CA ASP A 108 -9.83 -11.51 14.81
C ASP A 108 -8.81 -12.59 14.39
N LYS A 109 -8.73 -12.91 13.09
CA LYS A 109 -7.78 -13.91 12.56
C LYS A 109 -6.40 -13.32 12.32
N ILE A 110 -6.23 -12.00 12.38
CA ILE A 110 -4.94 -11.34 12.16
C ILE A 110 -4.21 -11.24 13.50
N VAL A 111 -3.27 -12.16 13.71
CA VAL A 111 -2.51 -12.29 14.97
C VAL A 111 -1.37 -11.26 15.06
N SER A 112 -0.86 -10.81 13.91
CA SER A 112 0.28 -9.89 13.79
C SER A 112 -0.02 -8.46 14.24
N MET A 113 -1.29 -8.06 14.19
CA MET A 113 -1.76 -6.68 14.37
C MET A 113 -1.61 -6.19 15.81
N GLU A 114 -1.14 -4.95 15.98
CA GLU A 114 -0.99 -4.30 17.28
C GLU A 114 -2.34 -3.84 17.86
N ASP A 115 -2.46 -3.81 19.19
CA ASP A 115 -3.71 -3.51 19.89
C ASP A 115 -4.26 -2.12 19.57
N CYS A 116 -3.40 -1.11 19.40
CA CYS A 116 -3.78 0.25 19.01
C CYS A 116 -4.47 0.26 17.63
N THR A 117 -3.91 -0.48 16.66
CA THR A 117 -4.45 -0.58 15.31
C THR A 117 -5.78 -1.31 15.31
N ARG A 118 -5.87 -2.41 16.08
CA ARG A 118 -7.13 -3.16 16.26
C ARG A 118 -8.23 -2.29 16.86
N HIS A 119 -7.90 -1.45 17.85
CA HIS A 119 -8.87 -0.52 18.47
C HIS A 119 -9.37 0.53 17.48
N ARG A 120 -8.47 1.10 16.67
CA ARG A 120 -8.84 2.07 15.62
C ARG A 120 -9.83 1.48 14.63
N ILE A 121 -9.53 0.28 14.10
CA ILE A 121 -10.37 -0.34 13.08
C ILE A 121 -11.70 -0.81 13.67
N GLY A 122 -11.71 -1.32 14.90
CA GLY A 122 -12.94 -1.74 15.58
C GLY A 122 -13.94 -0.61 15.84
N ALA A 123 -13.49 0.65 15.85
CA ALA A 123 -14.36 1.82 15.96
C ALA A 123 -14.92 2.30 14.60
N GLU A 124 -14.36 1.84 13.49
CA GLU A 124 -14.69 2.26 12.12
C GLU A 124 -15.57 1.19 11.45
N ASN A 125 -16.86 1.49 11.20
CA ASN A 125 -17.74 0.60 10.42
C ASN A 125 -17.26 0.57 8.96
N PHE A 126 -16.65 -0.54 8.55
CA PHE A 126 -16.08 -0.75 7.21
C PHE A 126 -17.17 -0.65 6.12
N ILE A 127 -17.12 0.37 5.26
CA ILE A 127 -18.07 0.60 4.16
C ILE A 127 -17.30 0.44 2.84
N GLY A 128 -17.80 -0.44 1.96
CA GLY A 128 -17.08 -0.99 0.82
C GLY A 128 -16.53 0.03 -0.19
N PHE A 129 -15.40 -0.31 -0.80
CA PHE A 129 -14.75 0.44 -1.88
C PHE A 129 -14.85 -0.27 -3.23
N ILE A 130 -14.72 0.51 -4.30
CA ILE A 130 -14.72 0.05 -5.69
C ILE A 130 -13.49 -0.82 -5.95
N VAL A 131 -13.74 -2.09 -6.24
CA VAL A 131 -12.75 -3.15 -6.47
C VAL A 131 -12.30 -3.12 -7.92
N TYR A 132 -11.00 -2.92 -8.18
CA TYR A 132 -10.40 -3.30 -9.45
C TYR A 132 -9.72 -4.65 -9.29
N CYS A 133 -10.41 -5.68 -9.79
CA CYS A 133 -9.92 -7.04 -9.94
C CYS A 133 -8.81 -7.07 -11.00
N CYS A 134 -7.64 -7.58 -10.64
CA CYS A 134 -6.68 -8.08 -11.61
C CYS A 134 -6.74 -9.61 -11.57
N VAL A 135 -7.03 -10.18 -12.74
CA VAL A 135 -7.31 -11.60 -13.04
C VAL A 135 -6.16 -12.53 -12.63
#